data_AF-A0AB33WTN9-F1
#
_entry.id   AF-A0AB33WTN9-F1
#
_cell.length_a   1.000
_cell.length_b   1.000
_cell.length_c   1.000
_cell.angle_alpha   90.00
_cell.angle_beta   90.00
_cell.angle_gamma   90.00
#
_symmetry.space_group_name_H-M   'P 1'
#
loop_
_entity.id
_entity.type
_entity.pdbx_description
1 polymer ?
#
loop_
_entity_poly.entity_id
_entity_poly.type
_entity_poly.pdbx_seq_one_letter_code
_entity_poly.pdbx_strand_id
1 'polypeptide(L)'
;MALQAALFARLRAEVSCPVHDGADINTPKPYVSIDREISTNIRPIAGRKREERLLYLSVWSDAVGQAEVKRINGEVVAALDERRLPLEEGRAVSVRVQQADAQRDADGITYQGSITVRVITTH
;
A
#
# COMPACT_ATOMS: atom_id res chain seq x y z
N MET A 1 13.12 -5.38 -4.42
CA MET A 1 13.05 -6.28 -3.26
C MET A 1 13.08 -5.56 -1.91
N ALA A 2 14.10 -4.76 -1.57
CA ALA A 2 14.19 -4.12 -0.25
C ALA A 2 12.97 -3.26 0.14
N LEU A 3 12.40 -2.51 -0.82
CA LEU A 3 11.18 -1.73 -0.60
C LEU A 3 9.97 -2.62 -0.26
N GLN A 4 9.74 -3.66 -1.07
CA GLN A 4 8.62 -4.57 -0.90
C GLN A 4 8.69 -5.28 0.46
N ALA A 5 9.87 -5.80 0.84
CA ALA A 5 10.08 -6.43 2.15
C ALA A 5 9.77 -5.46 3.30
N ALA A 6 10.25 -4.20 3.22
CA ALA A 6 9.99 -3.19 4.25
C ALA A 6 8.50 -2.82 4.35
N LEU A 7 7.80 -2.71 3.22
CA LEU A 7 6.35 -2.47 3.19
C LEU A 7 5.59 -3.62 3.84
N PHE A 8 5.90 -4.86 3.48
CA PHE A 8 5.27 -6.03 4.08
C PHE A 8 5.50 -6.10 5.59
N ALA A 9 6.74 -5.88 6.04
CA ALA A 9 7.06 -5.88 7.45
C ALA A 9 6.27 -4.80 8.22
N ARG A 10 6.20 -3.58 7.67
CA ARG A 10 5.45 -2.47 8.27
C ARG A 10 3.95 -2.77 8.32
N LEU A 11 3.36 -3.16 7.20
CA LEU A 11 1.91 -3.35 7.09
C LEU A 11 1.44 -4.53 7.93
N ARG A 12 2.17 -5.65 7.96
CA ARG A 12 1.83 -6.80 8.81
C ARG A 12 1.94 -6.50 10.31
N ALA A 13 2.78 -5.55 10.70
CA ALA A 13 2.94 -5.17 12.09
C ALA A 13 1.86 -4.21 12.59
N GLU A 14 1.25 -3.41 11.69
CA GLU A 14 0.42 -2.26 12.09
C GLU A 14 -1.01 -2.28 11.53
N VAL A 15 -1.28 -3.10 10.51
CA VAL A 15 -2.63 -3.29 9.97
C VAL A 15 -3.25 -4.53 10.62
N SER A 16 -4.52 -4.39 11.01
CA SER A 16 -5.25 -5.42 11.77
C SER A 16 -5.56 -6.71 11.00
N CYS A 17 -5.50 -6.68 9.66
CA CYS A 17 -5.82 -7.82 8.81
C CYS A 17 -4.60 -8.32 8.02
N PRO A 18 -4.64 -9.56 7.50
CA PRO A 18 -3.57 -10.12 6.67
C PRO A 18 -3.22 -9.24 5.47
N VAL A 19 -1.93 -9.26 5.09
CA VAL A 19 -1.37 -8.50 3.97
C VAL A 19 -0.70 -9.47 2.99
N HIS A 20 -1.12 -9.41 1.73
CA HIS A 20 -0.72 -10.33 0.66
C HIS A 20 -0.04 -9.61 -0.51
N ASP A 21 0.82 -10.34 -1.22
CA ASP A 21 1.48 -9.90 -2.46
C ASP A 21 0.71 -10.46 -3.67
N GLY A 22 -0.48 -9.92 -3.90
CA GLY A 22 -1.50 -10.58 -4.69
C GLY A 22 -2.20 -11.68 -3.89
N ALA A 23 -3.44 -11.39 -3.47
CA ALA A 23 -4.34 -12.40 -2.91
C ALA A 23 -4.99 -13.24 -4.03
N ASP A 24 -5.30 -14.50 -3.73
CA ASP A 24 -6.11 -15.33 -4.63
C ASP A 24 -7.61 -15.04 -4.47
N ILE A 25 -8.43 -15.54 -5.40
CA ILE A 25 -9.89 -15.31 -5.39
C ILE A 25 -10.60 -15.86 -4.15
N ASN A 26 -9.98 -16.82 -3.45
CA ASN A 26 -10.57 -17.50 -2.29
C ASN A 26 -9.96 -17.04 -0.96
N THR A 27 -9.16 -15.97 -0.96
CA THR A 27 -8.49 -15.49 0.24
C THR A 27 -9.55 -15.01 1.25
N PRO A 28 -9.54 -15.52 2.50
CA PRO A 28 -10.50 -15.10 3.51
C PRO A 28 -10.38 -13.60 3.81
N LYS A 29 -11.52 -12.90 3.81
CA LYS A 29 -11.62 -11.47 4.09
C LYS A 29 -11.87 -11.20 5.59
N PRO A 30 -11.47 -10.03 6.11
CA PRO A 30 -10.84 -8.93 5.39
C PRO A 30 -9.33 -9.11 5.19
N TYR A 31 -8.78 -8.52 4.13
CA TYR A 31 -7.34 -8.49 3.87
C TYR A 31 -6.92 -7.26 3.05
N VAL A 32 -5.62 -6.96 3.07
CA VAL A 32 -4.97 -6.00 2.17
C VAL A 32 -4.14 -6.76 1.14
N SER A 33 -4.21 -6.36 -0.13
CA SER A 33 -3.36 -6.88 -1.20
C SER A 33 -2.55 -5.75 -1.82
N ILE A 34 -1.27 -5.98 -2.08
CA ILE A 34 -0.46 -5.12 -2.95
C ILE A 34 -0.61 -5.65 -4.36
N ASP A 35 -1.36 -4.95 -5.21
CA ASP A 35 -1.77 -5.49 -6.51
C ASP A 35 -0.87 -5.05 -7.65
N ARG A 36 -0.25 -3.87 -7.51
CA ARG A 36 0.56 -3.30 -8.57
C ARG A 36 1.63 -2.36 -8.03
N GLU A 37 2.81 -2.45 -8.63
CA GLU A 37 3.88 -1.48 -8.50
C GLU A 37 4.19 -0.89 -9.89
N ILE A 38 4.29 0.43 -9.98
CA ILE A 38 4.86 1.13 -11.14
C ILE A 38 6.15 1.78 -10.70
N SER A 39 7.23 1.50 -11.43
CA SER A 39 8.54 2.09 -11.19
C SER A 39 8.90 3.08 -12.27
N THR A 40 9.15 4.33 -11.87
CA THR A 40 9.55 5.42 -12.76
C THR A 40 10.95 5.88 -12.37
N ASN A 41 11.88 5.87 -13.32
CA ASN A 41 13.20 6.46 -13.12
C ASN A 41 13.08 7.98 -13.13
N ILE A 42 13.41 8.61 -11.99
CA ILE A 42 13.38 10.07 -11.82
C ILE A 42 14.79 10.60 -11.51
N ARG A 43 15.83 9.92 -12.01
CA ARG A 43 17.21 10.30 -11.80
C ARG A 43 17.45 11.73 -12.33
N PRO A 44 18.04 12.62 -11.53
CA PRO A 44 18.46 13.94 -12.01
C PRO A 44 19.65 13.86 -12.97
N ILE A 45 19.85 14.90 -13.80
CA ILE A 45 20.98 14.99 -14.75
C ILE A 45 22.33 14.82 -14.03
N ALA A 46 22.44 15.37 -12.82
CA ALA A 46 23.57 15.13 -11.91
C ALA A 46 23.05 14.71 -10.53
N GLY A 47 23.63 13.67 -9.94
CA GLY A 47 23.28 13.20 -8.60
C GLY A 47 23.11 11.67 -8.49
N ARG A 48 22.54 11.25 -7.35
CA ARG A 48 22.32 9.83 -7.03
C ARG A 48 21.15 9.26 -7.82
N LYS A 49 21.13 7.93 -7.96
CA LYS A 49 19.98 7.24 -8.57
C LYS A 49 18.74 7.51 -7.73
N ARG A 50 17.63 7.80 -8.40
CA ARG A 50 16.33 8.00 -7.77
C ARG A 50 15.25 7.33 -8.60
N GLU A 51 14.36 6.66 -7.90
CA GLU A 51 13.22 6.02 -8.50
C GLU A 51 11.97 6.39 -7.71
N GLU A 52 10.90 6.66 -8.44
CA GLU A 52 9.57 6.81 -7.90
C GLU A 52 8.84 5.48 -8.06
N ARG A 53 8.19 5.03 -6.99
CA ARG A 53 7.37 3.83 -6.92
C ARG A 53 5.96 4.24 -6.59
N LEU A 54 5.02 3.93 -7.47
CA LEU A 54 3.59 4.03 -7.21
C LEU A 54 3.06 2.63 -6.92
N LEU A 55 2.56 2.45 -5.71
CA LEU A 55 2.04 1.19 -5.20
C LEU A 55 0.53 1.31 -5.09
N TYR A 56 -0.18 0.32 -5.61
CA TYR A 56 -1.63 0.22 -5.54
C TYR A 56 -1.98 -0.93 -4.62
N LEU A 57 -2.67 -0.58 -3.54
CA LEU A 57 -3.15 -1.53 -2.55
C LEU A 57 -4.67 -1.59 -2.63
N SER A 58 -5.22 -2.80 -2.54
CA SER A 58 -6.65 -3.02 -2.36
C SER A 58 -6.95 -3.54 -0.97
N VAL A 59 -8.06 -3.08 -0.40
CA VAL A 59 -8.63 -3.61 0.84
C VAL A 59 -9.92 -4.34 0.49
N TRP A 60 -9.99 -5.61 0.88
CA TRP A 60 -11.15 -6.46 0.64
C TRP A 60 -11.85 -6.79 1.97
N SER A 61 -13.17 -6.76 1.97
CA SER A 61 -14.03 -7.00 3.12
C SER A 61 -15.36 -7.60 2.65
N ASP A 62 -15.95 -8.48 3.47
CA ASP A 62 -17.33 -8.98 3.26
C ASP A 62 -18.35 -8.22 4.15
N ALA A 63 -17.90 -7.21 4.89
CA ALA A 63 -18.78 -6.43 5.74
C ALA A 63 -19.75 -5.58 4.90
N VAL A 64 -20.98 -5.46 5.38
CA VAL A 64 -21.96 -4.56 4.75
C VAL A 64 -21.60 -3.11 5.06
N GLY A 65 -21.46 -2.31 4.00
CA GLY A 65 -21.11 -0.90 4.09
C GLY A 65 -19.60 -0.63 4.18
N GLN A 66 -19.25 0.66 4.28
CA GLN A 66 -17.86 1.12 4.12
C GLN A 66 -17.05 1.23 5.42
N ALA A 67 -17.61 0.87 6.57
CA ALA A 67 -17.00 1.15 7.87
C ALA A 67 -15.70 0.35 8.09
N GLU A 68 -15.72 -0.96 7.83
CA GLU A 68 -14.54 -1.81 7.98
C GLU A 68 -13.42 -1.41 7.02
N VAL A 69 -13.77 -1.18 5.75
CA VAL A 69 -12.84 -0.72 4.71
C VAL A 69 -12.20 0.61 5.11
N LYS A 70 -12.98 1.60 5.56
CA LYS A 70 -12.45 2.90 5.98
C LYS A 70 -11.53 2.80 7.20
N ARG A 71 -11.84 1.92 8.14
CA ARG A 71 -10.97 1.64 9.29
C ARG A 71 -9.62 1.08 8.83
N ILE A 72 -9.63 0.05 7.98
CA ILE A 72 -8.40 -0.56 7.45
C ILE A 72 -7.61 0.44 6.58
N ASN A 73 -8.29 1.24 5.75
CA ASN A 73 -7.64 2.33 5.02
C ASN A 73 -6.94 3.31 5.98
N GLY A 74 -7.60 3.67 7.08
CA GLY A 74 -7.02 4.53 8.12
C GLY A 74 -5.79 3.91 8.77
N GLU A 75 -5.78 2.60 9.00
CA GLU A 75 -4.61 1.86 9.52
C GLU A 75 -3.45 1.87 8.53
N VAL A 76 -3.71 1.62 7.24
CA VAL A 76 -2.69 1.68 6.19
C VAL A 76 -2.11 3.09 6.05
N VAL A 77 -2.97 4.11 6.09
CA VAL A 77 -2.54 5.53 6.07
C VAL A 77 -1.67 5.82 7.28
N ALA A 78 -2.12 5.47 8.49
CA ALA A 78 -1.34 5.66 9.70
C ALA A 78 0.00 4.89 9.67
N ALA A 79 0.05 3.72 9.03
CA ALA A 79 1.25 2.90 8.89
C ALA A 79 2.31 3.52 7.95
N LEU A 80 1.89 4.19 6.89
CA LEU A 80 2.77 4.57 5.78
C LEU A 80 2.93 6.09 5.57
N ASP A 81 1.89 6.89 5.76
CA ASP A 81 1.92 8.29 5.34
C ASP A 81 2.89 9.13 6.17
N GLU A 82 3.81 9.81 5.48
CA GLU A 82 4.88 10.64 6.05
C GLU A 82 5.73 9.95 7.13
N ARG A 83 5.77 8.62 7.13
CA ARG A 83 6.56 7.83 8.09
C ARG A 83 7.84 7.29 7.47
N ARG A 84 8.88 7.23 8.31
CA ARG A 84 10.16 6.63 7.92
C ARG A 84 9.97 5.14 7.63
N LEU A 85 10.38 4.70 6.46
CA LEU A 85 10.43 3.28 6.07
C LEU A 85 11.90 2.85 5.92
N PRO A 86 12.48 2.15 6.91
CA PRO A 86 13.84 1.65 6.81
C PRO A 86 13.91 0.56 5.74
N LEU A 87 14.89 0.66 4.84
CA LEU A 87 15.17 -0.34 3.82
C LEU A 87 16.50 -1.01 4.15
N GLU A 88 16.63 -2.31 3.88
CA GLU A 88 17.91 -3.02 4.00
C GLU A 88 18.95 -2.49 3.01
N GLU A 89 18.50 -2.07 1.82
CA GLU A 89 19.33 -1.47 0.79
C GLU A 89 18.70 -0.16 0.28
N GLY A 90 19.53 0.87 0.10
CA GLY A 90 19.10 2.20 -0.31
C GLY A 90 18.36 2.95 0.79
N ARG A 91 17.57 3.94 0.40
CA ARG A 91 16.76 4.74 1.34
C ARG A 91 15.43 5.15 0.72
N ALA A 92 14.33 4.92 1.43
CA ALA A 92 13.06 5.60 1.15
C ALA A 92 13.16 7.06 1.67
N VAL A 93 13.27 8.01 0.76
CA VAL A 93 13.38 9.45 1.10
C VAL A 93 12.02 10.11 1.26
N SER A 94 10.97 9.52 0.68
CA SER A 94 9.58 9.95 0.83
C SER A 94 8.70 8.71 0.79
N VAL A 95 7.74 8.62 1.72
CA VAL A 95 6.62 7.67 1.68
C VAL A 95 5.38 8.51 1.93
N ARG A 96 4.44 8.52 0.99
CA ARG A 96 3.21 9.31 1.09
C ARG A 96 2.04 8.54 0.53
N VAL A 97 0.92 8.56 1.23
CA VAL A 97 -0.34 8.12 0.68
C VAL A 97 -0.91 9.26 -0.17
N GLN A 98 -1.09 9.02 -1.47
CA GLN A 98 -1.67 10.00 -2.38
C GLN A 98 -3.18 10.03 -2.28
N GLN A 99 -3.79 8.86 -2.11
CA GLN A 99 -5.22 8.68 -2.10
C GLN A 99 -5.55 7.41 -1.31
N ALA A 100 -6.64 7.47 -0.55
CA ALA A 100 -7.30 6.30 0.05
C ALA A 100 -8.81 6.48 -0.16
N ASP A 101 -9.45 5.49 -0.78
CA ASP A 101 -10.87 5.53 -1.14
C ASP A 101 -11.57 4.22 -0.74
N ALA A 102 -12.89 4.28 -0.61
CA ALA A 102 -13.77 3.13 -0.38
C ALA A 102 -14.93 3.20 -1.36
N GLN A 103 -14.90 2.34 -2.37
CA GLN A 103 -15.91 2.28 -3.42
C GLN A 103 -16.79 1.04 -3.25
N ARG A 104 -18.04 1.14 -3.72
CA ARG A 104 -18.96 -0.02 -3.72
C ARG A 104 -18.46 -1.05 -4.72
N ASP A 105 -18.45 -2.32 -4.33
CA ASP A 105 -18.06 -3.42 -5.20
C ASP A 105 -19.19 -3.77 -6.20
N ALA A 106 -18.87 -4.59 -7.20
CA ALA A 106 -19.79 -4.99 -8.27
C ALA A 106 -21.02 -5.75 -7.76
N ASP A 107 -20.95 -6.36 -6.58
CA ASP A 107 -22.08 -7.02 -5.93
C ASP A 107 -23.17 -6.04 -5.44
N GLY A 108 -22.86 -4.74 -5.40
CA GLY A 108 -23.77 -3.70 -4.94
C GLY A 108 -24.05 -3.73 -3.44
N ILE A 109 -23.31 -4.50 -2.63
CA ILE A 109 -23.52 -4.67 -1.18
C ILE A 109 -22.24 -4.32 -0.42
N THR A 110 -21.12 -4.91 -0.82
CA THR A 110 -19.83 -4.75 -0.16
C THR A 110 -19.09 -3.53 -0.71
N TYR A 111 -18.01 -3.17 -0.03
CA TYR A 111 -17.12 -2.10 -0.44
C TYR A 111 -15.71 -2.64 -0.55
N GLN A 112 -14.97 -2.12 -1.53
CA GLN A 112 -13.54 -2.35 -1.71
C GLN A 112 -12.79 -1.04 -1.44
N GLY A 113 -11.70 -1.13 -0.70
CA GLY A 113 -10.79 -0.01 -0.50
C GLY A 113 -9.73 0.02 -1.59
N SER A 114 -9.33 1.22 -2.01
CA SER A 114 -8.16 1.41 -2.87
C SER A 114 -7.24 2.47 -2.27
N ILE A 115 -5.94 2.20 -2.25
CA ILE A 115 -4.94 3.09 -1.66
C ILE A 115 -3.75 3.19 -2.62
N THR A 116 -3.38 4.42 -2.96
CA THR A 116 -2.21 4.71 -3.80
C THR A 116 -1.11 5.29 -2.92
N VAL A 117 0.03 4.61 -2.86
CA VAL A 117 1.20 5.04 -2.09
C VAL A 117 2.32 5.42 -3.03
N ARG A 118 2.86 6.62 -2.88
CA ARG A 118 4.07 7.07 -3.57
C ARG A 118 5.27 6.95 -2.66
N VAL A 119 6.26 6.18 -3.11
CA VAL A 119 7.56 6.06 -2.45
C VAL A 119 8.64 6.58 -3.39
N ILE A 120 9.54 7.42 -2.87
CA ILE A 120 10.75 7.79 -3.58
C ILE A 120 11.91 7.08 -2.91
N THR A 121 12.65 6.29 -3.67
CA THR A 121 13.86 5.60 -3.22
C THR A 121 15.11 6.22 -3.84
N THR A 122 16.24 6.08 -3.15
CA THR A 122 17.56 6.43 -3.67
C THR A 122 18.58 5.36 -3.31
N HIS A 123 19.53 5.14 -4.21
CA HIS A 123 20.63 4.17 -4.10
C HIS A 123 21.95 4.91 -4.35
#